data_AF-A0AAE4U3F6-F1
#
_entry.id   AF-A0AAE4U3F6-F1
#
_cell.length_a   1.000
_cell.length_b   1.000
_cell.length_c   1.000
_cell.angle_alpha   90.00
_cell.angle_beta   90.00
_cell.angle_gamma   90.00
#
_symmetry.space_group_name_H-M   'P 1'
#
loop_
_entity.id
_entity.type
_entity.pdbx_description
1 polymer ?
#
loop_
_entity_poly.entity_id
_entity_poly.type
_entity_poly.pdbx_seq_one_letter_code
_entity_poly.pdbx_strand_id
1 'polypeptide(L)'
;MTGASADVWEVMATARTIRRFTDQPVDDATLTRCLEAARWAPSGANAQGWRFVVLRSPEQRAVVAKAAAHALQVIEPVYGMSRPADGDNSRRARTYRATYELHDRAGEFTSVLFAQAHYPTASELLLGGSIFPAMQNFLLAARAQGLGACMTSWASYGGEQLLRDAVGIPEGWMVAGHIVVGWPKGKHGPLRRRPLAEFVNLDRWDGAADGLLTSD
;
A
#
# COMPACT_ATOMS: atom_id res chain seq x y z
N MET A 1 -22.27 -1.66 -3.82
CA MET A 1 -21.87 -0.90 -2.62
C MET A 1 -21.00 -1.84 -1.85
N THR A 2 -19.83 -1.41 -1.41
CA THR A 2 -19.26 -2.06 -0.24
C THR A 2 -18.65 -0.96 0.60
N GLY A 3 -19.39 -0.54 1.62
CA GLY A 3 -18.89 0.35 2.68
C GLY A 3 -17.97 -0.45 3.59
N ALA A 4 -18.01 -0.18 4.89
CA ALA A 4 -17.39 -1.09 5.87
C ALA A 4 -17.94 -2.52 5.71
N SER A 5 -17.10 -3.53 5.93
CA SER A 5 -17.47 -4.94 5.91
C SER A 5 -16.66 -5.72 6.93
N ALA A 6 -17.33 -6.66 7.60
CA ALA A 6 -16.72 -7.61 8.52
C ALA A 6 -16.49 -8.99 7.86
N ASP A 7 -17.00 -9.20 6.64
CA ASP A 7 -16.74 -10.43 5.90
C ASP A 7 -15.31 -10.40 5.35
N VAL A 8 -14.46 -11.28 5.89
CA VAL A 8 -13.05 -11.38 5.50
C VAL A 8 -12.88 -11.63 4.01
N TRP A 9 -13.74 -12.45 3.39
CA TRP A 9 -13.66 -12.77 1.98
C TRP A 9 -14.03 -11.57 1.12
N GLU A 10 -15.07 -10.85 1.50
CA GLU A 10 -15.45 -9.60 0.83
C GLU A 10 -14.33 -8.56 0.95
N VAL A 11 -13.77 -8.38 2.15
CA VAL A 11 -12.65 -7.46 2.40
C VAL A 11 -11.47 -7.81 1.51
N MET A 12 -11.02 -9.06 1.51
CA MET A 12 -9.88 -9.52 0.70
C MET A 12 -10.15 -9.39 -0.81
N ALA A 13 -11.33 -9.80 -1.28
CA ALA A 13 -11.68 -9.77 -2.70
C ALA A 13 -11.92 -8.35 -3.25
N THR A 14 -12.06 -7.34 -2.37
CA THR A 14 -12.34 -5.95 -2.76
C THR A 14 -11.32 -4.91 -2.24
N ALA A 15 -10.24 -5.36 -1.59
CA ALA A 15 -9.10 -4.55 -1.13
C ALA A 15 -8.22 -4.08 -2.29
N ARG A 16 -8.80 -3.34 -3.24
CA ARG A 16 -8.09 -2.69 -4.33
C ARG A 16 -7.42 -1.40 -3.87
N THR A 17 -6.33 -1.03 -4.53
CA THR A 17 -5.71 0.29 -4.37
C THR A 17 -6.72 1.41 -4.67
N ILE A 18 -6.87 2.35 -3.75
CA ILE A 18 -7.64 3.58 -3.91
C ILE A 18 -6.69 4.77 -3.92
N ARG A 19 -6.82 5.64 -4.92
CA ARG A 19 -5.93 6.80 -5.12
C ARG A 19 -6.66 8.15 -5.08
N ARG A 20 -7.97 8.13 -4.91
CA ARG A 20 -8.79 9.35 -4.82
C ARG A 20 -9.52 9.35 -3.51
N PHE A 21 -9.31 10.40 -2.72
CA PHE A 21 -9.87 10.52 -1.39
C PHE A 21 -10.64 11.83 -1.24
N THR A 22 -11.65 11.80 -0.38
CA THR A 22 -12.36 13.00 0.09
C THR A 22 -11.48 13.81 1.02
N ASP A 23 -11.93 15.01 1.39
CA ASP A 23 -11.18 15.90 2.29
C ASP A 23 -11.47 15.59 3.77
N GLN A 24 -12.39 14.65 4.03
CA GLN A 24 -12.66 14.16 5.39
C GLN A 24 -11.39 13.53 5.98
N PRO A 25 -10.97 13.95 7.18
CA PRO A 25 -9.83 13.34 7.85
C PRO A 25 -10.14 11.92 8.32
N VAL A 26 -9.11 11.08 8.40
CA VAL A 26 -9.18 9.79 9.13
C VAL A 26 -8.94 10.09 10.60
N ASP A 27 -9.89 9.74 11.46
CA ASP A 27 -9.76 9.93 12.91
C ASP A 27 -8.76 8.94 13.53
N ASP A 28 -8.26 9.30 14.71
CA ASP A 28 -7.22 8.54 15.40
C ASP A 28 -7.68 7.13 15.79
N ALA A 29 -8.96 6.92 16.12
CA ALA A 29 -9.47 5.59 16.48
C ALA A 29 -9.49 4.65 15.26
N THR A 30 -9.97 5.14 14.12
CA THR A 30 -9.97 4.41 12.85
C THR A 30 -8.55 4.07 12.39
N LEU A 31 -7.62 5.03 12.47
CA LEU A 31 -6.21 4.79 12.14
C LEU A 31 -5.55 3.79 13.10
N THR A 32 -5.81 3.92 14.40
CA THR A 32 -5.28 3.01 15.43
C THR A 32 -5.71 1.58 15.15
N ARG A 33 -6.96 1.34 14.74
CA ARG A 33 -7.42 -0.01 14.35
C ARG A 33 -6.64 -0.60 13.16
N CYS A 34 -6.23 0.23 12.19
CA CYS A 34 -5.38 -0.23 11.09
C CYS A 34 -3.96 -0.60 11.57
N LEU A 35 -3.38 0.21 12.45
CA LEU A 35 -2.06 -0.04 13.04
C LEU A 35 -2.07 -1.27 13.98
N GLU A 36 -3.17 -1.46 14.70
CA GLU A 36 -3.41 -2.62 15.55
C GLU A 36 -3.45 -3.91 14.71
N ALA A 37 -4.15 -3.90 13.57
CA ALA A 37 -4.12 -5.03 12.64
C ALA A 37 -2.71 -5.27 12.07
N ALA A 38 -1.98 -4.19 11.76
CA ALA A 38 -0.61 -4.30 11.27
C ALA A 38 0.31 -5.00 12.28
N ARG A 39 0.21 -4.69 13.58
CA ARG A 39 1.03 -5.33 14.62
C ARG A 39 0.70 -6.80 14.87
N TRP A 40 -0.46 -7.29 14.42
CA TRP A 40 -0.85 -8.71 14.53
C TRP A 40 -0.21 -9.59 13.45
N ALA A 41 0.53 -9.01 12.51
CA ALA A 41 1.24 -9.79 11.51
C ALA A 41 2.29 -10.73 12.13
N PRO A 42 2.57 -11.89 11.48
CA PRO A 42 3.66 -12.75 11.91
C PRO A 42 5.01 -12.04 11.70
N SER A 43 5.98 -12.33 12.58
CA SER A 43 7.39 -11.96 12.38
C SER A 43 8.30 -13.12 12.79
N GLY A 44 9.45 -13.22 12.14
CA GLY A 44 10.47 -14.22 12.47
C GLY A 44 10.83 -14.16 13.96
N ALA A 45 10.73 -15.31 14.65
CA ALA A 45 10.92 -15.42 16.10
C ALA A 45 10.08 -14.44 16.95
N ASN A 46 8.96 -13.92 16.41
CA ASN A 46 8.17 -12.85 17.01
C ASN A 46 9.00 -11.58 17.36
N ALA A 47 10.06 -11.31 16.60
CA ALA A 47 10.99 -10.22 16.87
C ALA A 47 10.35 -8.83 16.73
N GLN A 48 9.26 -8.71 15.95
CA GLN A 48 8.50 -7.46 15.79
C GLN A 48 9.39 -6.26 15.46
N GLY A 49 10.38 -6.48 14.58
CA GLY A 49 11.41 -5.51 14.19
C GLY A 49 10.87 -4.37 13.31
N TRP A 50 9.67 -3.89 13.56
CA TRP A 50 9.00 -2.86 12.77
C TRP A 50 8.81 -1.56 13.53
N ARG A 51 8.74 -0.46 12.77
CA ARG A 51 8.24 0.83 13.22
C ARG A 51 7.24 1.34 12.19
N PHE A 52 6.11 1.85 12.68
CA PHE A 52 5.10 2.51 11.86
C PHE A 52 5.08 3.99 12.24
N VAL A 53 5.41 4.88 11.31
CA VAL A 53 5.51 6.32 11.56
C VAL A 53 4.37 7.04 10.85
N VAL A 54 3.48 7.67 11.61
CA VAL A 54 2.34 8.44 11.08
C VAL A 54 2.80 9.86 10.73
N LEU A 55 2.69 10.24 9.46
CA LEU A 55 3.09 11.53 8.90
C LEU A 55 1.87 12.44 8.77
N ARG A 56 1.66 13.33 9.75
CA ARG A 56 0.48 14.22 9.78
C ARG A 56 0.77 15.70 10.05
N SER A 57 1.97 16.06 10.49
CA SER A 57 2.33 17.47 10.70
C SER A 57 2.47 18.21 9.37
N PRO A 58 2.31 19.54 9.32
CA PRO A 58 2.51 20.33 8.10
C PRO A 58 3.89 20.10 7.46
N GLU A 59 4.94 20.00 8.27
CA GLU A 59 6.31 19.70 7.83
C GLU A 59 6.40 18.32 7.16
N GLN A 60 5.91 17.27 7.82
CA GLN A 60 5.98 15.90 7.30
C GLN A 60 5.12 15.75 6.03
N ARG A 61 3.98 16.44 5.96
CA ARG A 61 3.13 16.49 4.77
C ARG A 61 3.84 17.13 3.57
N ALA A 62 4.63 18.18 3.80
CA ALA A 62 5.44 18.80 2.75
C ALA A 62 6.52 17.84 2.22
N VAL A 63 7.16 17.06 3.11
CA VAL A 63 8.13 16.02 2.71
C VAL A 63 7.45 14.93 1.87
N VAL A 64 6.27 14.45 2.30
CA VAL A 64 5.50 13.46 1.54
C VAL A 64 5.15 13.99 0.14
N ALA A 65 4.72 15.25 0.03
CA ALA A 65 4.44 15.87 -1.27
C ALA A 65 5.68 15.91 -2.18
N LYS A 66 6.86 16.24 -1.62
CA LYS A 66 8.13 16.24 -2.36
C LYS A 66 8.52 14.82 -2.80
N ALA A 67 8.42 13.83 -1.93
CA ALA A 67 8.71 12.44 -2.24
C ALA A 67 7.78 11.90 -3.34
N ALA A 68 6.49 12.25 -3.30
CA ALA A 68 5.55 11.92 -4.36
C ALA A 68 5.95 12.58 -5.69
N ALA A 69 6.28 13.88 -5.69
CA ALA A 69 6.70 14.58 -6.91
C ALA A 69 7.96 13.95 -7.54
N HIS A 70 8.96 13.59 -6.74
CA HIS A 70 10.15 12.87 -7.22
C HIS A 70 9.79 11.50 -7.82
N ALA A 71 8.96 10.73 -7.12
CA ALA A 71 8.52 9.44 -7.62
C ALA A 71 7.77 9.56 -8.95
N LEU A 72 6.97 10.61 -9.13
CA LEU A 72 6.25 10.87 -10.37
C LEU A 72 7.21 11.02 -11.56
N GLN A 73 8.31 11.77 -11.38
CA GLN A 73 9.34 11.97 -12.41
C GLN A 73 10.01 10.67 -12.84
N VAL A 74 10.08 9.66 -11.95
CA VAL A 74 10.65 8.34 -12.25
C VAL A 74 9.61 7.45 -12.93
N ILE A 75 8.38 7.38 -12.41
CA ILE A 75 7.38 6.43 -12.90
C ILE A 75 6.76 6.84 -14.23
N GLU A 76 6.70 8.15 -14.53
CA GLU A 76 6.16 8.64 -15.81
C GLU A 76 6.88 8.01 -17.02
N PRO A 77 8.22 8.13 -17.16
CA PRO A 77 8.93 7.51 -18.28
C PRO A 77 8.94 5.98 -18.19
N VAL A 78 9.12 5.40 -17.00
CA VAL A 78 9.19 3.93 -16.81
C VAL A 78 7.91 3.23 -17.27
N TYR A 79 6.75 3.83 -17.02
CA TYR A 79 5.46 3.24 -17.41
C TYR A 79 4.84 3.88 -18.65
N GLY A 80 5.53 4.80 -19.33
CA GLY A 80 4.99 5.55 -20.47
C GLY A 80 3.69 6.28 -20.11
N MET A 81 3.64 6.86 -18.91
CA MET A 81 2.47 7.61 -18.43
C MET A 81 2.55 9.08 -18.85
N SER A 82 1.38 9.65 -19.11
CA SER A 82 1.21 11.08 -19.28
C SER A 82 -0.14 11.51 -18.71
N ARG A 83 -0.25 12.80 -18.33
CA ARG A 83 -1.50 13.38 -17.86
C ARG A 83 -2.58 13.23 -18.94
N PRO A 84 -3.70 12.55 -18.67
CA PRO A 84 -4.72 12.33 -19.67
C PRO A 84 -5.45 13.64 -20.04
N ALA A 85 -5.75 13.83 -21.32
CA ALA A 85 -6.61 14.92 -21.78
C ALA A 85 -7.99 14.87 -21.09
N ASP A 86 -8.64 16.02 -20.91
CA ASP A 86 -9.89 16.11 -20.15
C ASP A 86 -11.04 15.30 -20.76
N GLY A 87 -11.09 15.18 -22.09
CA GLY A 87 -12.07 14.37 -22.81
C GLY A 87 -11.78 12.87 -22.85
N ASP A 88 -10.58 12.41 -22.47
CA ASP A 88 -10.22 11.00 -22.50
C ASP A 88 -10.85 10.25 -21.32
N ASN A 89 -11.92 9.52 -21.63
CA ASN A 89 -12.67 8.70 -20.69
C ASN A 89 -12.24 7.22 -20.72
N SER A 90 -11.14 6.86 -21.38
CA SER A 90 -10.65 5.48 -21.42
C SER A 90 -10.32 4.94 -20.02
N ARG A 91 -10.31 3.61 -19.87
CA ARG A 91 -9.92 2.97 -18.59
C ARG A 91 -8.51 3.35 -18.15
N ARG A 92 -7.59 3.48 -19.11
CA ARG A 92 -6.21 3.93 -18.87
C ARG A 92 -6.20 5.36 -18.35
N ALA A 93 -6.89 6.28 -19.03
CA ALA A 93 -6.98 7.67 -18.60
C ALA A 93 -7.55 7.82 -17.18
N ARG A 94 -8.64 7.10 -16.85
CA ARG A 94 -9.19 7.12 -15.49
C ARG A 94 -8.19 6.63 -14.43
N THR A 95 -7.36 5.65 -14.78
CA THR A 95 -6.34 5.10 -13.87
C THR A 95 -5.21 6.10 -13.68
N TYR A 96 -4.71 6.69 -14.76
CA TYR A 96 -3.63 7.68 -14.72
C TYR A 96 -4.09 8.94 -14.00
N ARG A 97 -5.29 9.46 -14.29
CA ARG A 97 -5.86 10.62 -13.59
C ARG A 97 -5.93 10.41 -12.07
N ALA A 98 -6.32 9.21 -11.63
CA ALA A 98 -6.32 8.86 -10.21
C ALA A 98 -4.90 8.78 -9.63
N THR A 99 -3.91 8.30 -10.39
CA THR A 99 -2.51 8.33 -9.98
C THR A 99 -2.01 9.77 -9.83
N TYR A 100 -2.22 10.62 -10.83
CA TYR A 100 -1.83 12.03 -10.77
C TYR A 100 -2.50 12.77 -9.61
N GLU A 101 -3.81 12.58 -9.41
CA GLU A 101 -4.53 13.18 -8.27
C GLU A 101 -3.90 12.81 -6.92
N LEU A 102 -3.49 11.55 -6.74
CA LEU A 102 -2.80 11.12 -5.51
C LEU A 102 -1.45 11.81 -5.32
N HIS A 103 -0.69 12.02 -6.40
CA HIS A 103 0.62 12.67 -6.34
C HIS A 103 0.47 14.18 -6.09
N ASP A 104 -0.45 14.83 -6.79
CA ASP A 104 -0.73 16.27 -6.66
C ASP A 104 -1.20 16.63 -5.25
N ARG A 105 -1.96 15.74 -4.62
CA ARG A 105 -2.55 15.93 -3.29
C ARG A 105 -1.85 15.11 -2.20
N ALA A 106 -0.65 14.61 -2.45
CA ALA A 106 0.03 13.65 -1.58
C ALA A 106 0.16 14.13 -0.12
N GLY A 107 0.48 15.41 0.08
CA GLY A 107 0.60 16.01 1.41
C GLY A 107 -0.73 16.26 2.12
N GLU A 108 -1.88 16.09 1.47
CA GLU A 108 -3.19 16.36 2.09
C GLU A 108 -3.72 15.18 2.90
N PHE A 109 -3.23 13.97 2.65
CA PHE A 109 -3.78 12.75 3.23
C PHE A 109 -2.96 12.21 4.40
N THR A 110 -3.55 11.31 5.18
CA THR A 110 -2.82 10.60 6.23
C THR A 110 -1.87 9.60 5.60
N SER A 111 -0.60 9.70 5.98
CA SER A 111 0.48 8.88 5.47
C SER A 111 1.11 8.06 6.59
N VAL A 112 1.44 6.81 6.32
CA VAL A 112 2.12 5.92 7.28
C VAL A 112 3.34 5.30 6.61
N LEU A 113 4.51 5.52 7.19
CA LEU A 113 5.76 4.92 6.78
C LEU A 113 5.98 3.62 7.55
N PHE A 114 6.36 2.56 6.85
CA PHE A 114 6.65 1.24 7.42
C PHE A 114 8.15 0.99 7.31
N ALA A 115 8.81 0.82 8.45
CA ALA A 115 10.22 0.55 8.54
C ALA A 115 10.50 -0.79 9.21
N GLN A 116 11.59 -1.42 8.81
CA GLN A 116 12.04 -2.74 9.24
C GLN A 116 13.48 -2.64 9.74
N ALA A 117 13.75 -3.11 10.95
CA ALA A 117 15.11 -3.26 11.47
C ALA A 117 15.88 -4.24 10.59
N HIS A 118 17.10 -3.86 10.22
CA HIS A 118 18.02 -4.73 9.51
C HIS A 118 18.69 -5.69 10.51
N TYR A 119 18.59 -6.99 10.24
CA TYR A 119 19.32 -8.02 10.98
C TYR A 119 20.41 -8.58 10.07
N PRO A 120 21.71 -8.43 10.40
CA PRO A 120 22.81 -8.85 9.51
C PRO A 120 22.78 -10.31 9.07
N THR A 121 22.14 -11.18 9.85
CA THR A 121 22.00 -12.61 9.55
C THR A 121 20.77 -12.95 8.71
N ALA A 122 19.94 -11.97 8.36
CA ALA A 122 18.70 -12.16 7.62
C ALA A 122 18.78 -11.45 6.26
N SER A 123 18.35 -12.13 5.20
CA SER A 123 18.20 -11.49 3.89
C SER A 123 17.03 -10.52 3.88
N GLU A 124 17.05 -9.55 2.97
CA GLU A 124 15.94 -8.60 2.81
C GLU A 124 14.62 -9.29 2.47
N LEU A 125 14.63 -10.40 1.72
CA LEU A 125 13.42 -11.20 1.48
C LEU A 125 12.86 -11.79 2.78
N LEU A 126 13.71 -12.30 3.66
CA LEU A 126 13.30 -12.85 4.96
C LEU A 126 12.69 -11.76 5.84
N LEU A 127 13.31 -10.58 5.88
CA LEU A 127 12.80 -9.40 6.58
C LEU A 127 11.48 -8.90 5.96
N GLY A 128 11.41 -8.89 4.63
CA GLY A 128 10.21 -8.61 3.84
C GLY A 128 9.04 -9.52 4.22
N GLY A 129 9.32 -10.79 4.47
CA GLY A 129 8.35 -11.78 4.97
C GLY A 129 7.74 -11.45 6.33
N SER A 130 8.28 -10.49 7.08
CA SER A 130 7.68 -9.97 8.32
C SER A 130 6.92 -8.65 8.09
N ILE A 131 7.54 -7.68 7.39
CA ILE A 131 6.96 -6.33 7.27
C ILE A 131 5.82 -6.22 6.23
N PHE A 132 5.87 -6.96 5.12
CA PHE A 132 4.81 -6.90 4.11
C PHE A 132 3.47 -7.51 4.59
N PRO A 133 3.44 -8.59 5.40
CA PRO A 133 2.23 -9.01 6.08
C PRO A 133 1.63 -7.93 6.99
N ALA A 134 2.45 -7.16 7.72
CA ALA A 134 1.98 -6.04 8.54
C ALA A 134 1.32 -4.95 7.67
N MET A 135 1.96 -4.59 6.55
CA MET A 135 1.40 -3.65 5.58
C MET A 135 0.09 -4.19 4.98
N GLN A 136 0.02 -5.48 4.64
CA GLN A 136 -1.19 -6.10 4.11
C GLN A 136 -2.33 -6.10 5.13
N ASN A 137 -2.06 -6.42 6.39
CA ASN A 137 -3.06 -6.34 7.46
C ASN A 137 -3.58 -4.92 7.64
N PHE A 138 -2.71 -3.90 7.57
CA PHE A 138 -3.13 -2.49 7.57
C PHE A 138 -4.11 -2.20 6.43
N LEU A 139 -3.80 -2.65 5.20
CA LEU A 139 -4.65 -2.43 4.02
C LEU A 139 -6.01 -3.12 4.16
N LEU A 140 -6.05 -4.36 4.66
CA LEU A 140 -7.28 -5.10 4.88
C LEU A 140 -8.12 -4.48 5.99
N ALA A 141 -7.51 -4.03 7.09
CA ALA A 141 -8.21 -3.33 8.16
C ALA A 141 -8.76 -1.97 7.69
N ALA A 142 -8.02 -1.22 6.88
CA ALA A 142 -8.51 -0.01 6.24
C ALA A 142 -9.75 -0.33 5.38
N ARG A 143 -9.66 -1.34 4.51
CA ARG A 143 -10.77 -1.79 3.68
C ARG A 143 -11.99 -2.21 4.50
N ALA A 144 -11.80 -2.98 5.57
CA ALA A 144 -12.87 -3.45 6.47
C ALA A 144 -13.62 -2.29 7.12
N GLN A 145 -12.93 -1.19 7.42
CA GLN A 145 -13.51 0.04 7.97
C GLN A 145 -14.14 0.96 6.90
N GLY A 146 -14.06 0.60 5.62
CA GLY A 146 -14.56 1.41 4.50
C GLY A 146 -13.58 2.48 4.00
N LEU A 147 -12.34 2.49 4.50
CA LEU A 147 -11.27 3.36 4.01
C LEU A 147 -10.69 2.83 2.70
N GLY A 148 -10.27 3.78 1.86
CA GLY A 148 -9.35 3.50 0.78
C GLY A 148 -7.90 3.60 1.27
N ALA A 149 -7.02 2.78 0.70
CA ALA A 149 -5.59 2.90 0.94
C ALA A 149 -4.77 2.64 -0.34
N CYS A 150 -3.59 3.24 -0.40
CA CYS A 150 -2.62 3.02 -1.46
C CYS A 150 -1.24 2.80 -0.84
N MET A 151 -0.73 1.57 -0.97
CA MET A 151 0.70 1.34 -0.84
C MET A 151 1.40 2.00 -2.03
N THR A 152 2.28 2.95 -1.75
CA THR A 152 3.00 3.74 -2.75
C THR A 152 4.43 3.26 -2.84
N SER A 153 5.03 3.47 -4.00
CA SER A 153 6.46 3.28 -4.26
C SER A 153 7.27 4.57 -4.10
N TRP A 154 6.74 5.57 -3.37
CA TRP A 154 7.38 6.89 -3.26
C TRP A 154 8.76 6.84 -2.61
N ALA A 155 8.94 6.00 -1.58
CA ALA A 155 10.26 5.75 -1.01
C ALA A 155 11.20 5.13 -2.08
N SER A 156 10.77 4.06 -2.74
CA SER A 156 11.59 3.31 -3.70
C SER A 156 11.94 4.08 -4.98
N TYR A 157 11.16 5.10 -5.36
CA TYR A 157 11.40 5.93 -6.54
C TYR A 157 11.97 7.30 -6.17
N GLY A 158 13.11 7.30 -5.46
CA GLY A 158 13.89 8.50 -5.18
C GLY A 158 13.42 9.34 -3.99
N GLY A 159 12.39 8.89 -3.27
CA GLY A 159 11.88 9.56 -2.06
C GLY A 159 12.44 9.00 -0.75
N GLU A 160 13.19 7.89 -0.76
CA GLU A 160 13.61 7.21 0.47
C GLU A 160 14.41 8.11 1.39
N GLN A 161 15.45 8.79 0.89
CA GLN A 161 16.29 9.64 1.72
C GLN A 161 15.50 10.82 2.32
N LEU A 162 14.62 11.44 1.53
CA LEU A 162 13.74 12.51 2.01
C LEU A 162 12.88 12.05 3.19
N LEU A 163 12.28 10.87 3.07
CA LEU A 163 11.43 10.30 4.11
C LEU A 163 12.24 9.86 5.34
N ARG A 164 13.44 9.31 5.13
CA ARG A 164 14.37 8.93 6.20
C ARG A 164 14.76 10.13 7.05
N ASP A 165 15.26 11.18 6.40
CA ASP A 165 15.75 12.38 7.07
C ASP A 165 14.62 13.07 7.84
N ALA A 166 13.44 13.15 7.24
CA ALA A 166 12.30 13.84 7.84
C ALA A 166 11.84 13.22 9.16
N VAL A 167 11.94 11.90 9.33
CA VAL A 167 11.50 11.22 10.56
C VAL A 167 12.67 10.72 11.42
N GLY A 168 13.90 11.02 11.01
CA GLY A 168 15.12 10.62 11.71
C GLY A 168 15.32 9.11 11.77
N ILE A 169 15.14 8.39 10.66
CA ILE A 169 15.37 6.93 10.62
C ILE A 169 16.85 6.65 10.86
N PRO A 170 17.21 5.91 11.93
CA PRO A 170 18.60 5.64 12.23
C PRO A 170 19.22 4.65 11.25
N GLU A 171 20.55 4.58 11.26
CA GLU A 171 21.30 3.52 10.57
C GLU A 171 20.82 2.13 11.02
N GLY A 172 20.88 1.15 10.12
CA GLY A 172 20.41 -0.22 10.41
C GLY A 172 18.89 -0.39 10.37
N TRP A 173 18.15 0.61 9.89
CA TRP A 173 16.73 0.47 9.56
C TRP A 173 16.50 0.64 8.06
N MET A 174 15.58 -0.14 7.52
CA MET A 174 15.14 -0.13 6.13
C MET A 174 13.76 0.49 6.01
N VAL A 175 13.51 1.27 4.96
CA VAL A 175 12.16 1.72 4.61
C VAL A 175 11.50 0.64 3.75
N ALA A 176 10.57 -0.11 4.32
CA ALA A 176 9.86 -1.18 3.61
C ALA A 176 8.80 -0.62 2.65
N GLY A 177 8.15 0.48 3.04
CA GLY A 177 7.19 1.13 2.16
C GLY A 177 6.38 2.21 2.85
N HIS A 178 5.43 2.77 2.10
CA HIS A 178 4.62 3.89 2.53
C HIS A 178 3.17 3.67 2.10
N ILE A 179 2.22 3.92 2.99
CA ILE A 179 0.78 3.80 2.72
C ILE A 179 0.11 5.15 2.93
N VAL A 180 -0.64 5.61 1.91
CA VAL A 180 -1.61 6.70 2.06
C VAL A 180 -2.98 6.10 2.36
N VAL A 181 -3.71 6.67 3.31
CA VAL A 181 -5.04 6.22 3.72
C VAL A 181 -6.03 7.37 3.82
N GLY A 182 -7.27 7.15 3.41
CA GLY A 182 -8.32 8.16 3.42
C GLY A 182 -9.70 7.63 3.03
N TRP A 183 -10.72 8.46 3.19
CA TRP A 183 -12.09 8.12 2.78
C TRP A 183 -12.21 8.18 1.25
N PRO A 184 -12.69 7.10 0.59
CA PRO A 184 -12.60 7.00 -0.86
C PRO A 184 -13.57 7.93 -1.61
N LYS A 185 -13.06 8.66 -2.62
CA LYS A 185 -13.90 9.28 -3.68
C LYS A 185 -14.33 8.20 -4.67
N GLY A 186 -15.32 7.42 -4.27
CA GLY A 186 -15.86 6.30 -5.06
C GLY A 186 -16.28 5.13 -4.18
N LYS A 187 -16.25 3.93 -4.75
CA LYS A 187 -16.65 2.69 -4.06
C LYS A 187 -15.56 1.64 -4.22
N HIS A 188 -15.44 0.75 -3.25
CA HIS A 188 -14.70 -0.48 -3.42
C HIS A 188 -15.41 -1.38 -4.45
N GLY A 189 -14.65 -2.32 -5.01
CA GLY A 189 -15.13 -3.24 -6.02
C GLY A 189 -14.13 -4.39 -6.20
N PRO A 190 -14.52 -5.42 -6.96
CA PRO A 190 -13.76 -6.65 -7.04
C PRO A 190 -12.37 -6.43 -7.62
N LEU A 191 -11.40 -7.16 -7.08
CA LEU A 191 -10.08 -7.31 -7.67
C LEU A 191 -10.20 -8.05 -9.00
N ARG A 192 -9.26 -7.76 -9.91
CA ARG A 192 -9.04 -8.56 -11.11
C ARG A 192 -7.72 -9.30 -10.93
N ARG A 193 -7.75 -10.62 -11.07
CA ARG A 193 -6.60 -11.50 -11.01
C ARG A 193 -6.69 -12.49 -12.17
N ARG A 194 -5.54 -12.97 -12.61
CA ARG A 194 -5.44 -14.12 -13.51
C ARG A 194 -5.99 -15.38 -12.78
N PRO A 195 -6.53 -16.36 -13.51
CA PRO A 195 -6.94 -17.66 -12.96
C PRO A 195 -5.89 -18.29 -12.03
N LEU A 196 -6.34 -19.03 -11.02
CA LEU A 196 -5.45 -19.73 -10.07
C LEU A 196 -4.51 -20.73 -10.75
N ALA A 197 -4.96 -21.38 -11.81
CA ALA A 197 -4.18 -22.35 -12.59
C ALA A 197 -2.89 -21.76 -13.20
N GLU A 198 -2.79 -20.43 -13.29
CA GLU A 198 -1.56 -19.77 -13.79
C GLU A 198 -0.49 -19.60 -12.70
N PHE A 199 -0.80 -19.90 -11.43
CA PHE A 199 0.08 -19.66 -10.28
C PHE A 199 0.23 -20.85 -9.33
N VAL A 200 -0.66 -21.83 -9.40
CA VAL A 200 -0.67 -22.99 -8.51
C VAL A 200 -0.10 -24.19 -9.26
N ASN A 201 0.99 -24.75 -8.73
CA ASN A 201 1.56 -26.00 -9.19
C ASN A 201 1.51 -27.01 -8.02
N LEU A 202 1.28 -28.28 -8.35
CA LEU A 202 1.22 -29.37 -7.37
C LEU A 202 2.57 -30.10 -7.30
N ASP A 203 3.17 -30.14 -6.10
CA ASP A 203 4.40 -30.84 -5.71
C ASP A 203 5.71 -30.46 -6.44
N ARG A 204 5.63 -30.01 -7.70
CA ARG A 204 6.76 -29.65 -8.56
C ARG A 204 6.55 -28.25 -9.14
N TRP A 205 7.64 -27.63 -9.60
CA TRP A 205 7.62 -26.27 -10.15
C TRP A 205 6.60 -26.08 -11.28
N ASP A 206 6.39 -27.13 -12.08
CA ASP A 206 5.53 -27.20 -13.26
C ASP A 206 4.47 -28.32 -13.18
N GLY A 207 4.25 -28.87 -11.98
CA GLY A 207 3.27 -29.93 -11.77
C GLY A 207 1.85 -29.41 -11.91
N ALA A 208 1.05 -30.00 -12.80
CA ALA A 208 -0.35 -29.59 -13.00
C ALA A 208 -1.19 -29.75 -11.73
N ALA A 209 -1.99 -28.73 -11.40
CA ALA A 209 -2.83 -28.68 -10.20
C ALA A 209 -4.34 -28.85 -10.49
N ASP A 210 -4.70 -29.38 -11.67
CA ASP A 210 -6.09 -29.44 -12.12
C ASP A 210 -7.01 -30.19 -11.15
N GLY A 211 -6.52 -31.26 -10.51
CA GLY A 211 -7.28 -32.01 -9.51
C GLY A 211 -7.60 -31.22 -8.23
N LEU A 212 -6.74 -30.26 -7.86
CA LEU A 212 -7.00 -29.34 -6.73
C LEU A 212 -7.99 -28.24 -7.12
N LEU A 213 -7.91 -27.74 -8.36
CA LEU A 213 -8.64 -26.54 -8.81
C LEU A 213 -10.04 -26.83 -9.39
N THR A 214 -10.40 -28.11 -9.54
CA THR A 214 -11.71 -28.57 -10.04
C THR A 214 -12.62 -29.13 -8.94
N SER A 215 -12.17 -29.10 -7.68
CA SER A 215 -13.01 -29.52 -6.55
C SER A 215 -13.92 -28.36 -6.14
N ASP A 216 -15.21 -28.46 -6.49
CA ASP A 216 -16.30 -27.54 -6.09
C ASP A 216 -16.48 -27.46 -4.56
#